data_AF-A0A5E4HKV3-F1
#
_entry.id   AF-A0A5E4HKV3-F1
#
_cell.length_a   1.000
_cell.length_b   1.000
_cell.length_c   1.000
_cell.angle_alpha   90.00
_cell.angle_beta   90.00
_cell.angle_gamma   90.00
#
_symmetry.space_group_name_H-M   'P 1'
#
loop_
_entity.id
_entity.type
_entity.pdbx_description
1 polymer ?
#
loop_
_entity_poly.entity_id
_entity_poly.type
_entity_poly.pdbx_seq_one_letter_code
_entity_poly.pdbx_strand_id
1 'polypeptide(L)'
;MVKNTEERKDINEEKKDIFKTWEDSHTAVSKMWEDSYLKLYKPWFESTEALFGKASLLSKDATPEKYKEFYGEWMKTSQNSFGKFYQIPTLESNKETFEKLLSGAEESKKIYMSWIAELEENSRATREVLQGEPDPVKSKEVYEMWIKSYGKMLDELLTLPMRQNMKEIFEKAGIPDFYSETFEQISKLWKDSYAKLYVPYIDSMLKLSAKSAQIS
;
A
#
# COMPACT_ATOMS: atom_id res chain seq x y z
N MET A 1 18.91 7.82 -69.03
CA MET A 1 17.97 8.63 -68.23
C MET A 1 16.75 7.85 -67.70
N VAL A 2 16.44 6.65 -68.21
CA VAL A 2 15.27 5.85 -67.78
C VAL A 2 15.49 5.08 -66.46
N LYS A 3 16.71 4.58 -66.22
CA LYS A 3 17.06 3.77 -65.04
C LYS A 3 16.85 4.48 -63.69
N ASN A 4 17.17 5.78 -63.63
CA ASN A 4 16.94 6.62 -62.43
C ASN A 4 15.45 6.87 -62.12
N THR A 5 14.56 6.69 -63.09
CA THR A 5 13.13 6.97 -62.94
C THR A 5 12.38 5.76 -62.41
N GLU A 6 12.80 4.54 -62.79
CA GLU A 6 12.30 3.28 -62.23
C GLU A 6 12.78 3.07 -60.80
N GLU A 7 14.07 3.26 -60.50
CA GLU A 7 14.60 3.19 -59.12
C GLU A 7 13.92 4.22 -58.19
N ARG A 8 13.63 5.44 -58.66
CA ARG A 8 12.87 6.43 -57.88
C ARG A 8 11.40 6.07 -57.67
N LYS A 9 10.78 5.33 -58.60
CA LYS A 9 9.41 4.83 -58.43
C LYS A 9 9.37 3.69 -57.42
N ASP A 10 10.30 2.75 -57.51
CA ASP A 10 10.42 1.61 -56.59
C ASP A 10 10.64 2.08 -55.15
N ILE A 11 11.58 3.02 -54.94
CA ILE A 11 11.84 3.63 -53.63
C ILE A 11 10.61 4.40 -53.09
N ASN A 12 9.77 4.96 -53.96
CA ASN A 12 8.57 5.69 -53.55
C ASN A 12 7.40 4.75 -53.22
N GLU A 13 7.30 3.61 -53.90
CA GLU A 13 6.34 2.55 -53.59
C GLU A 13 6.73 1.82 -52.29
N GLU A 14 8.00 1.48 -52.10
CA GLU A 14 8.53 0.89 -50.87
C GLU A 14 8.34 1.83 -49.66
N LYS A 15 8.58 3.14 -49.83
CA LYS A 15 8.27 4.13 -48.79
C LYS A 15 6.78 4.18 -48.46
N LYS A 16 5.90 4.16 -49.46
CA LYS A 16 4.45 4.12 -49.23
C LYS A 16 4.01 2.86 -48.49
N ASP A 17 4.63 1.71 -48.79
CA ASP A 17 4.33 0.44 -48.13
C ASP A 17 4.79 0.42 -46.66
N ILE A 18 5.95 1.02 -46.37
CA ILE A 18 6.45 1.21 -44.99
C ILE A 18 5.54 2.15 -44.20
N PHE A 19 5.13 3.28 -44.78
CA PHE A 19 4.22 4.22 -44.10
C PHE A 19 2.86 3.59 -43.83
N LYS A 20 2.34 2.80 -44.78
CA LYS A 20 1.09 2.06 -44.61
C LYS A 20 1.20 1.00 -43.52
N THR A 21 2.27 0.21 -43.50
CA THR A 21 2.54 -0.79 -42.46
C THR A 21 2.64 -0.14 -41.08
N TRP A 22 3.28 1.02 -40.98
CA TRP A 22 3.38 1.79 -39.74
C TRP A 22 2.01 2.34 -39.29
N GLU A 23 1.21 2.89 -40.20
CA GLU A 23 -0.14 3.39 -39.92
C GLU A 23 -1.08 2.27 -39.49
N ASP A 24 -1.04 1.12 -40.17
CA ASP A 24 -1.82 -0.07 -39.84
C ASP A 24 -1.42 -0.61 -38.45
N SER A 25 -0.10 -0.67 -38.17
CA SER A 25 0.42 -1.06 -36.85
C SER A 25 -0.02 -0.09 -35.75
N HIS A 26 0.06 1.22 -35.99
CA HIS A 26 -0.36 2.23 -35.03
C HIS A 26 -1.86 2.13 -34.76
N THR A 27 -2.66 1.92 -35.79
CA THR A 27 -4.12 1.74 -35.70
C THR A 27 -4.46 0.49 -34.90
N ALA A 28 -3.79 -0.64 -35.18
CA ALA A 28 -3.97 -1.89 -34.45
C ALA A 28 -3.60 -1.75 -32.97
N VAL A 29 -2.47 -1.12 -32.66
CA VAL A 29 -2.04 -0.87 -31.27
C VAL A 29 -3.01 0.08 -30.56
N SER A 30 -3.42 1.17 -31.21
CA SER A 30 -4.38 2.14 -30.63
C SER A 30 -5.71 1.48 -30.31
N LYS A 31 -6.23 0.65 -31.23
CA LYS A 31 -7.44 -0.13 -31.01
C LYS A 31 -7.28 -1.16 -29.90
N MET A 32 -6.12 -1.82 -29.80
CA MET A 32 -5.81 -2.73 -28.70
C MET A 32 -5.79 -2.00 -27.35
N TRP A 33 -5.23 -0.80 -27.28
CA TRP A 33 -5.21 0.04 -26.07
C TRP A 33 -6.61 0.53 -25.69
N GLU A 34 -7.39 1.01 -26.65
CA GLU A 34 -8.79 1.41 -26.43
C GLU A 34 -9.63 0.23 -25.94
N ASP A 35 -9.52 -0.93 -26.60
CA ASP A 35 -10.20 -2.14 -26.19
C ASP A 35 -9.77 -2.60 -24.78
N SER A 36 -8.48 -2.48 -24.46
CA SER A 36 -7.97 -2.80 -23.13
C SER A 36 -8.55 -1.86 -22.07
N TYR A 37 -8.62 -0.57 -22.37
CA TYR A 37 -9.25 0.41 -21.48
C TYR A 37 -10.74 0.12 -21.27
N LEU A 38 -11.51 -0.04 -22.35
CA LEU A 38 -12.96 -0.21 -22.28
C LEU A 38 -13.38 -1.56 -21.68
N LYS A 39 -12.68 -2.65 -22.02
CA LYS A 39 -13.08 -4.01 -21.65
C LYS A 39 -12.47 -4.48 -20.33
N LEU A 40 -11.44 -3.78 -19.82
CA LEU A 40 -10.69 -4.22 -18.64
C LEU A 40 -10.51 -3.10 -17.62
N TYR A 41 -9.78 -2.03 -17.96
CA TYR A 41 -9.41 -1.01 -16.97
C TYR A 41 -10.62 -0.25 -16.44
N LYS A 42 -11.53 0.19 -17.32
CA LYS A 42 -12.74 0.91 -16.91
C LYS A 42 -13.63 0.05 -15.99
N PRO A 43 -14.05 -1.18 -16.35
CA PRO A 43 -14.79 -2.05 -15.45
C PRO A 43 -14.07 -2.35 -14.13
N TRP A 44 -12.72 -2.50 -14.18
CA TRP A 44 -11.92 -2.71 -12.98
C TRP A 44 -11.93 -1.49 -12.05
N PHE A 45 -11.77 -0.28 -12.58
CA PHE A 45 -11.84 0.96 -11.81
C PHE A 45 -13.22 1.17 -11.20
N GLU A 46 -14.28 1.02 -11.99
CA GLU A 46 -15.68 1.16 -11.51
C GLU A 46 -15.99 0.13 -10.41
N SER A 47 -15.57 -1.12 -10.57
CA SER A 47 -15.77 -2.15 -9.54
C SER A 47 -14.91 -1.89 -8.30
N THR A 48 -13.71 -1.36 -8.46
CA THR A 48 -12.79 -1.04 -7.35
C THR A 48 -13.32 0.15 -6.54
N GLU A 49 -13.86 1.18 -7.19
CA GLU A 49 -14.53 2.30 -6.55
C GLU A 49 -15.72 1.83 -5.70
N ALA A 50 -16.58 0.96 -6.27
CA ALA A 50 -17.71 0.38 -5.55
C ALA A 50 -17.26 -0.43 -4.32
N LEU A 51 -16.17 -1.20 -4.44
CA LEU A 51 -15.58 -1.95 -3.33
C LEU A 51 -15.04 -1.02 -2.24
N PHE A 52 -14.34 0.07 -2.59
CA PHE A 52 -13.88 1.04 -1.59
C PHE A 52 -15.04 1.72 -0.86
N GLY A 53 -16.14 2.02 -1.57
CA GLY A 53 -17.37 2.50 -0.95
C GLY A 53 -17.91 1.52 0.09
N LYS A 54 -17.96 0.22 -0.23
CA LYS A 54 -18.40 -0.82 0.70
C LYS A 54 -17.44 -1.03 1.86
N ALA A 55 -16.12 -0.98 1.65
CA ALA A 55 -15.12 -1.06 2.71
C ALA A 55 -15.28 0.07 3.74
N SER A 56 -15.58 1.29 3.28
CA SER A 56 -15.86 2.45 4.15
C SER A 56 -17.14 2.30 4.98
N LEU A 57 -18.13 1.56 4.47
CA LEU A 57 -19.33 1.20 5.23
C LEU A 57 -19.04 0.08 6.23
N LEU A 58 -18.22 -0.90 5.85
CA LEU A 58 -17.78 -2.01 6.70
C LEU A 58 -17.05 -1.52 7.94
N SER A 59 -16.23 -0.47 7.83
CA SER A 59 -15.50 0.11 8.97
C SER A 59 -16.40 0.75 10.01
N LYS A 60 -17.68 1.00 9.70
CA LYS A 60 -18.67 1.60 10.61
C LYS A 60 -19.58 0.56 11.27
N ASP A 61 -19.80 -0.58 10.63
CA ASP A 61 -20.65 -1.66 11.14
C ASP A 61 -20.12 -3.03 10.69
N ALA A 62 -19.13 -3.48 11.44
CA ALA A 62 -18.29 -4.64 11.17
C ALA A 62 -18.89 -5.92 11.78
N THR A 63 -19.90 -6.51 11.13
CA THR A 63 -20.40 -7.85 11.49
C THR A 63 -19.72 -8.95 10.66
N PRO A 64 -19.58 -10.18 11.20
CA PRO A 64 -19.00 -11.30 10.45
C PRO A 64 -19.66 -11.55 9.09
N GLU A 65 -20.99 -11.40 9.01
CA GLU A 65 -21.76 -11.59 7.77
C GLU A 65 -21.40 -10.55 6.72
N LYS A 66 -21.25 -9.28 7.13
CA LYS A 66 -20.87 -8.19 6.22
C LYS A 66 -19.42 -8.33 5.74
N TYR A 67 -18.52 -8.81 6.61
CA TYR A 67 -17.15 -9.15 6.20
C TYR A 67 -17.14 -10.26 5.15
N LYS A 68 -17.98 -11.28 5.33
CA LYS A 68 -18.10 -12.40 4.38
C LYS A 68 -18.64 -11.94 3.03
N GLU A 69 -19.66 -11.09 3.02
CA GLU A 69 -20.23 -10.51 1.81
C GLU A 69 -19.19 -9.66 1.06
N PHE A 70 -18.54 -8.72 1.76
CA PHE A 70 -17.50 -7.87 1.20
C PHE A 70 -16.36 -8.68 0.57
N TYR A 71 -15.86 -9.69 1.29
CA TYR A 71 -14.79 -10.53 0.81
C TYR A 71 -15.20 -11.37 -0.42
N GLY A 72 -16.42 -11.91 -0.41
CA GLY A 72 -16.96 -12.66 -1.54
C GLY A 72 -17.04 -11.81 -2.81
N GLU A 73 -17.49 -10.56 -2.68
CA GLU A 73 -17.54 -9.62 -3.81
C GLU A 73 -16.15 -9.21 -4.27
N TRP A 74 -15.24 -8.90 -3.35
CA TRP A 74 -13.86 -8.54 -3.67
C TRP A 74 -13.14 -9.65 -4.44
N MET A 75 -13.33 -10.91 -4.03
CA MET A 75 -12.76 -12.06 -4.72
C MET A 75 -13.35 -12.23 -6.12
N LYS A 76 -14.69 -12.09 -6.26
CA LYS A 76 -15.37 -12.16 -7.56
C LYS A 76 -14.92 -11.05 -8.52
N THR A 77 -14.74 -9.82 -8.03
CA THR A 77 -14.20 -8.72 -8.82
C THR A 77 -12.77 -9.03 -9.27
N SER A 78 -11.92 -9.51 -8.36
CA SER A 78 -10.54 -9.86 -8.68
C SER A 78 -10.46 -10.96 -9.74
N GLN A 79 -11.31 -11.99 -9.65
CA GLN A 79 -11.44 -13.04 -10.67
C GLN A 79 -11.94 -12.49 -12.01
N ASN A 80 -12.96 -11.63 -12.03
CA ASN A 80 -13.50 -11.08 -13.28
C ASN A 80 -12.53 -10.14 -14.00
N SER A 81 -11.63 -9.48 -13.26
CA SER A 81 -10.63 -8.56 -13.79
C SER A 81 -9.33 -9.28 -14.13
N PHE A 82 -8.65 -9.82 -13.13
CA PHE A 82 -7.32 -10.42 -13.29
C PHE A 82 -7.39 -11.87 -13.78
N GLY A 83 -8.50 -12.59 -13.56
CA GLY A 83 -8.68 -13.99 -13.98
C GLY A 83 -8.71 -14.18 -15.50
N LYS A 84 -8.84 -13.10 -16.26
CA LYS A 84 -8.73 -13.11 -17.73
C LYS A 84 -7.27 -13.17 -18.22
N PHE A 85 -6.32 -12.77 -17.38
CA PHE A 85 -4.88 -12.70 -17.70
C PHE A 85 -4.06 -13.72 -16.95
N TYR A 86 -4.46 -13.98 -15.71
CA TYR A 86 -3.84 -14.93 -14.82
C TYR A 86 -4.86 -16.04 -14.58
N GLN A 87 -4.44 -17.30 -14.61
CA GLN A 87 -5.30 -18.38 -14.15
C GLN A 87 -5.46 -18.26 -12.63
N ILE A 88 -6.33 -17.35 -12.20
CA ILE A 88 -6.72 -17.18 -10.81
C ILE A 88 -7.54 -18.40 -10.46
N PRO A 89 -7.03 -19.31 -9.62
CA PRO A 89 -7.84 -20.42 -9.15
C PRO A 89 -9.09 -19.85 -8.51
N THR A 90 -10.25 -20.46 -8.77
CA THR A 90 -11.44 -20.12 -8.00
C THR A 90 -11.17 -20.51 -6.56
N LEU A 91 -10.75 -19.54 -5.75
CA LEU A 91 -10.62 -19.74 -4.32
C LEU A 91 -12.05 -19.90 -3.83
N GLU A 92 -12.50 -21.15 -3.66
CA GLU A 92 -13.70 -21.39 -2.87
C GLU A 92 -13.47 -20.67 -1.55
N SER A 93 -14.39 -19.76 -1.20
CA SER A 93 -14.39 -19.06 0.08
C SER A 93 -14.64 -20.09 1.18
N ASN A 94 -13.61 -20.88 1.49
CA ASN A 94 -13.68 -21.91 2.48
C ASN A 94 -13.60 -21.25 3.86
N LYS A 95 -14.29 -21.88 4.81
CA LYS A 95 -14.42 -21.38 6.19
C LYS A 95 -13.07 -21.03 6.80
N GLU A 96 -12.04 -21.83 6.52
CA GLU A 96 -10.66 -21.62 7.00
C GLU A 96 -10.06 -20.27 6.57
N THR A 97 -10.19 -19.90 5.29
CA THR A 97 -9.65 -18.62 4.79
C THR A 97 -10.32 -17.43 5.47
N PHE A 98 -11.64 -17.52 5.69
CA PHE A 98 -12.40 -16.49 6.39
C PHE A 98 -12.00 -16.41 7.87
N GLU A 99 -11.86 -17.55 8.55
CA GLU A 99 -11.43 -17.61 9.95
C GLU A 99 -10.02 -17.05 10.13
N LYS A 100 -9.09 -17.32 9.21
CA LYS A 100 -7.74 -16.72 9.23
C LYS A 100 -7.79 -15.19 9.08
N LEU A 101 -8.59 -14.67 8.16
CA LEU A 101 -8.75 -13.21 8.00
C LEU A 101 -9.36 -12.57 9.24
N LEU A 102 -10.41 -13.18 9.79
CA LEU A 102 -11.06 -12.67 10.99
C LEU A 102 -10.10 -12.67 12.17
N SER A 103 -9.38 -13.77 12.39
CA SER A 103 -8.36 -13.89 13.44
C SER A 103 -7.24 -12.84 13.24
N GLY A 104 -6.77 -12.67 12.00
CA GLY A 104 -5.76 -11.66 11.67
C GLY A 104 -6.25 -10.23 11.93
N ALA A 105 -7.50 -9.92 11.59
CA ALA A 105 -8.12 -8.63 11.85
C ALA A 105 -8.31 -8.38 13.36
N GLU A 106 -8.71 -9.38 14.12
CA GLU A 106 -8.86 -9.29 15.58
C GLU A 106 -7.52 -9.09 16.29
N GLU A 107 -6.47 -9.80 15.87
CA GLU A 107 -5.12 -9.63 16.40
C GLU A 107 -4.53 -8.27 16.04
N SER A 108 -4.66 -7.85 14.77
CA SER A 108 -4.26 -6.49 14.34
C SER A 108 -5.04 -5.41 15.11
N LYS A 109 -6.34 -5.60 15.37
CA LYS A 109 -7.13 -4.69 16.23
C LYS A 109 -6.55 -4.59 17.63
N LYS A 110 -6.12 -5.69 18.25
CA LYS A 110 -5.48 -5.67 19.59
C LYS A 110 -4.19 -4.84 19.57
N ILE A 111 -3.38 -4.99 18.53
CA ILE A 111 -2.16 -4.19 18.33
C ILE A 111 -2.52 -2.70 18.24
N TYR A 112 -3.46 -2.33 17.37
CA TYR A 112 -3.89 -0.94 17.23
C TYR A 112 -4.45 -0.35 18.52
N MET A 113 -5.25 -1.11 19.29
CA MET A 113 -5.75 -0.66 20.60
C MET A 113 -4.61 -0.46 21.60
N SER A 114 -3.57 -1.31 21.57
CA SER A 114 -2.38 -1.12 22.41
C SER A 114 -1.60 0.14 22.03
N TRP A 115 -1.52 0.47 20.73
CA TRP A 115 -0.90 1.70 20.25
C TRP A 115 -1.67 2.93 20.72
N ILE A 116 -3.00 2.91 20.64
CA ILE A 116 -3.85 3.99 21.15
C ILE A 116 -3.56 4.22 22.64
N ALA A 117 -3.55 3.17 23.45
CA ALA A 117 -3.27 3.28 24.88
C ALA A 117 -1.87 3.86 25.17
N GLU A 118 -0.84 3.44 24.44
CA GLU A 118 0.51 4.00 24.57
C GLU A 118 0.57 5.48 24.16
N LEU A 119 -0.10 5.87 23.08
CA LEU A 119 -0.14 7.26 22.63
C LEU A 119 -0.92 8.16 23.60
N GLU A 120 -1.99 7.65 24.20
CA GLU A 120 -2.74 8.33 25.26
C GLU A 120 -1.88 8.53 26.51
N GLU A 121 -1.12 7.52 26.92
CA GLU A 121 -0.15 7.59 28.02
C GLU A 121 0.92 8.64 27.75
N ASN A 122 1.58 8.58 26.58
CA ASN A 122 2.62 9.53 26.19
C ASN A 122 2.06 10.96 26.16
N SER A 123 0.84 11.14 25.64
CA SER A 123 0.17 12.43 25.59
C SER A 123 -0.16 12.97 26.99
N ARG A 124 -0.59 12.10 27.92
CA ARG A 124 -0.85 12.49 29.31
C ARG A 124 0.44 12.93 30.01
N ALA A 125 1.50 12.13 29.94
CA ALA A 125 2.80 12.46 30.52
C ALA A 125 3.36 13.77 29.95
N THR A 126 3.22 13.99 28.63
CA THR A 126 3.62 15.25 27.98
C THR A 126 2.85 16.45 28.55
N ARG A 127 1.52 16.31 28.73
CA ARG A 127 0.69 17.39 29.26
C ARG A 127 1.08 17.74 30.70
N GLU A 128 1.35 16.74 31.53
CA GLU A 128 1.79 16.95 32.92
C GLU A 128 3.11 17.73 32.98
N VAL A 129 4.07 17.41 32.11
CA VAL A 129 5.34 18.15 32.02
C VAL A 129 5.12 19.58 31.52
N LEU A 130 4.27 19.80 30.53
CA LEU A 130 4.00 21.14 29.98
C LEU A 130 3.21 22.06 30.92
N GLN A 131 2.42 21.49 31.83
CA GLN A 131 1.65 22.24 32.83
C GLN A 131 2.39 22.48 34.13
N GLY A 132 3.48 21.73 34.38
CA GLY A 132 4.34 21.89 35.55
C GLY A 132 5.39 22.98 35.37
N GLU A 133 6.21 23.15 36.40
CA GLU A 133 7.44 23.95 36.30
C GLU A 133 8.37 23.34 35.24
N PRO A 134 9.07 24.16 34.44
CA PRO A 134 10.02 23.68 33.46
C PRO A 134 11.08 22.76 34.08
N ASP A 135 11.02 21.48 33.72
CA ASP A 135 11.93 20.44 34.21
C ASP A 135 12.58 19.72 33.02
N PRO A 136 13.87 19.99 32.75
CA PRO A 136 14.60 19.37 31.65
C PRO A 136 14.70 17.84 31.75
N VAL A 137 14.72 17.29 32.97
CA VAL A 137 14.82 15.84 33.19
C VAL A 137 13.51 15.18 32.81
N LYS A 138 12.38 15.69 33.29
CA LYS A 138 11.05 15.17 32.93
C LYS A 138 10.73 15.36 31.45
N SER A 139 11.18 16.47 30.86
CA SER A 139 11.03 16.71 29.42
C SER A 139 11.76 15.63 28.63
N LYS A 140 12.99 15.29 29.02
CA LYS A 140 13.77 14.22 28.40
C LYS A 140 13.10 12.86 28.54
N GLU A 141 12.59 12.52 29.72
CA GLU A 141 11.88 11.25 29.97
C GLU A 141 10.67 11.09 29.03
N VAL A 142 9.86 12.14 28.88
CA VAL A 142 8.73 12.14 27.95
C VAL A 142 9.19 11.95 26.50
N TYR A 143 10.27 12.60 26.08
CA TYR A 143 10.83 12.39 24.74
C TYR A 143 11.28 10.93 24.54
N GLU A 144 11.97 10.32 25.51
CA GLU A 144 12.38 8.92 25.45
C GLU A 144 11.19 7.96 25.38
N MET A 145 10.09 8.26 26.09
CA MET A 145 8.83 7.51 25.99
C MET A 145 8.26 7.55 24.56
N TRP A 146 8.16 8.73 23.96
CA TRP A 146 7.69 8.89 22.57
C TRP A 146 8.58 8.12 21.59
N ILE A 147 9.90 8.21 21.75
CA ILE A 147 10.83 7.48 20.88
C ILE A 147 10.59 5.98 20.97
N LYS A 148 10.49 5.46 22.20
CA LYS A 148 10.28 4.04 22.44
C LYS A 148 8.98 3.53 21.82
N SER A 149 7.87 4.26 22.01
CA SER A 149 6.57 3.87 21.43
C SER A 149 6.60 3.89 19.90
N TYR A 150 7.16 4.93 19.28
CA TYR A 150 7.26 4.98 17.81
C TYR A 150 8.15 3.87 17.24
N GLY A 151 9.28 3.57 17.88
CA GLY A 151 10.13 2.45 17.49
C GLY A 151 9.38 1.12 17.54
N LYS A 152 8.67 0.85 18.65
CA LYS A 152 7.84 -0.34 18.81
C LYS A 152 6.75 -0.44 17.73
N MET A 153 6.00 0.64 17.48
CA MET A 153 4.93 0.64 16.48
C MET A 153 5.45 0.34 15.08
N LEU A 154 6.60 0.92 14.70
CA LEU A 154 7.23 0.66 13.39
C LEU A 154 7.72 -0.79 13.25
N ASP A 155 8.19 -1.40 14.32
CA ASP A 155 8.53 -2.83 14.35
C ASP A 155 7.28 -3.70 14.17
N GLU A 156 6.22 -3.42 14.91
CA GLU A 156 4.97 -4.18 14.89
C GLU A 156 4.20 -4.01 13.57
N LEU A 157 4.35 -2.87 12.89
CA LEU A 157 3.75 -2.59 11.59
C LEU A 157 4.25 -3.58 10.51
N LEU A 158 5.50 -4.01 10.60
CA LEU A 158 6.08 -5.06 9.74
C LEU A 158 5.57 -6.46 10.07
N THR A 159 5.05 -6.69 11.28
CA THR A 159 4.60 -8.01 11.74
C THR A 159 3.10 -8.11 11.90
N LEU A 160 2.32 -7.17 11.34
CA LEU A 160 0.86 -7.20 11.43
C LEU A 160 0.28 -8.52 10.86
N PRO A 161 -0.50 -9.28 11.66
CA PRO A 161 -1.09 -10.55 11.23
C PRO A 161 -1.99 -10.42 9.99
N MET A 162 -2.79 -9.35 9.90
CA MET A 162 -3.65 -9.09 8.75
C MET A 162 -2.85 -9.00 7.43
N ARG A 163 -1.66 -8.39 7.46
CA ARG A 163 -0.79 -8.27 6.27
C ARG A 163 -0.29 -9.64 5.81
N GLN A 164 0.15 -10.48 6.75
CA GLN A 164 0.63 -11.83 6.45
C GLN A 164 -0.49 -12.71 5.88
N ASN A 165 -1.68 -12.62 6.47
CA ASN A 165 -2.85 -13.38 6.01
C ASN A 165 -3.31 -12.92 4.63
N MET A 166 -3.30 -11.61 4.35
CA MET A 166 -3.61 -11.07 3.02
C MET A 166 -2.60 -11.53 1.96
N LYS A 167 -1.31 -11.52 2.29
CA LYS A 167 -0.26 -12.05 1.41
C LYS A 167 -0.48 -13.53 1.06
N GLU A 168 -0.71 -14.38 2.06
CA GLU A 168 -0.97 -15.82 1.85
C GLU A 168 -2.19 -16.03 0.92
N ILE A 169 -3.23 -15.22 1.09
CA ILE A 169 -4.46 -15.29 0.29
C ILE A 169 -4.22 -14.87 -1.15
N PHE A 170 -3.51 -13.76 -1.37
CA PHE A 170 -3.18 -13.29 -2.72
C PHE A 170 -2.31 -14.28 -3.47
N GLU A 171 -1.28 -14.83 -2.81
CA GLU A 171 -0.43 -15.89 -3.37
C GLU A 171 -1.27 -17.11 -3.77
N LYS A 172 -2.15 -17.59 -2.89
CA LYS A 172 -3.05 -18.74 -3.17
C LYS A 172 -4.06 -18.46 -4.28
N ALA A 173 -4.54 -17.22 -4.38
CA ALA A 173 -5.47 -16.80 -5.41
C ALA A 173 -4.76 -16.50 -6.75
N GLY A 174 -3.42 -16.53 -6.82
CA GLY A 174 -2.69 -16.12 -8.02
C GLY A 174 -2.92 -14.64 -8.38
N ILE A 175 -3.29 -13.82 -7.40
CA ILE A 175 -3.46 -12.38 -7.54
C ILE A 175 -2.10 -11.74 -7.22
N PRO A 176 -1.55 -10.89 -8.10
CA PRO A 176 -0.34 -10.13 -7.77
C PRO A 176 -0.52 -9.30 -6.48
N ASP A 177 0.32 -9.57 -5.47
CA ASP A 177 0.26 -8.90 -4.15
C ASP A 177 0.96 -7.54 -4.15
N PHE A 178 0.48 -6.62 -4.97
CA PHE A 178 1.05 -5.27 -4.99
C PHE A 178 0.83 -4.52 -3.67
N TYR A 179 -0.27 -4.82 -2.96
CA TYR A 179 -0.65 -4.10 -1.75
C TYR A 179 0.26 -4.43 -0.56
N SER A 180 0.42 -5.71 -0.22
CA SER A 180 1.17 -6.09 0.98
C SER A 180 2.69 -5.92 0.77
N GLU A 181 3.17 -6.12 -0.46
CA GLU A 181 4.56 -5.84 -0.84
C GLU A 181 4.89 -4.34 -0.76
N THR A 182 4.05 -3.49 -1.36
CA THR A 182 4.25 -2.03 -1.28
C THR A 182 4.16 -1.55 0.16
N PHE A 183 3.18 -2.05 0.92
CA PHE A 183 3.05 -1.75 2.35
C PHE A 183 4.32 -2.16 3.11
N GLU A 184 4.85 -3.36 2.90
CA GLU A 184 6.10 -3.81 3.54
C GLU A 184 7.30 -2.91 3.18
N GLN A 185 7.43 -2.53 1.92
CA GLN A 185 8.52 -1.66 1.46
C GLN A 185 8.44 -0.26 2.11
N ILE A 186 7.25 0.35 2.12
CA ILE A 186 7.03 1.66 2.76
C ILE A 186 7.31 1.56 4.26
N SER A 187 6.84 0.49 4.90
CA SER A 187 7.06 0.25 6.34
C SER A 187 8.54 0.12 6.68
N LYS A 188 9.31 -0.61 5.86
CA LYS A 188 10.76 -0.71 5.98
C LYS A 188 11.43 0.65 5.83
N LEU A 189 11.00 1.45 4.84
CA LEU A 189 11.52 2.81 4.64
C LEU A 189 11.24 3.72 5.83
N TRP A 190 10.04 3.66 6.41
CA TRP A 190 9.70 4.42 7.61
C TRP A 190 10.53 4.00 8.82
N LYS A 191 10.66 2.69 9.05
CA LYS A 191 11.52 2.15 10.12
C LYS A 191 12.97 2.56 9.94
N ASP A 192 13.51 2.43 8.73
CA ASP A 192 14.89 2.81 8.43
C ASP A 192 15.12 4.30 8.60
N SER A 193 14.21 5.15 8.12
CA SER A 193 14.27 6.61 8.28
C SER A 193 14.21 6.98 9.75
N TYR A 194 13.36 6.32 10.52
CA TYR A 194 13.24 6.53 11.95
C TYR A 194 14.54 6.18 12.68
N ALA A 195 15.08 4.99 12.44
CA ALA A 195 16.30 4.51 13.10
C ALA A 195 17.57 5.24 12.67
N LYS A 196 17.70 5.58 11.37
CA LYS A 196 18.94 6.15 10.80
C LYS A 196 18.97 7.68 10.80
N LEU A 197 17.81 8.34 10.80
CA LEU A 197 17.72 9.81 10.73
C LEU A 197 17.12 10.40 12.00
N TYR A 198 15.91 9.99 12.37
CA TYR A 198 15.18 10.64 13.45
C TYR A 198 15.81 10.39 14.83
N VAL A 199 16.13 9.14 15.18
CA VAL A 199 16.75 8.82 16.47
C VAL A 199 18.09 9.57 16.66
N PRO A 200 19.06 9.49 15.72
CA PRO A 200 20.32 10.24 15.86
C PRO A 200 20.15 11.76 15.89
N TYR A 201 19.17 12.29 15.14
CA TYR A 201 18.87 13.72 15.15
C TYR A 201 18.38 14.18 16.52
N ILE A 202 17.42 13.46 17.11
CA ILE A 202 16.90 13.78 18.44
C ILE A 202 17.99 13.66 19.51
N ASP A 203 18.81 12.61 19.47
CA ASP A 203 19.96 12.45 20.37
C ASP A 203 20.93 13.63 20.28
N SER A 204 21.18 14.12 19.06
CA SER A 204 22.05 15.27 18.82
C SER A 204 21.45 16.56 19.36
N MET A 205 20.15 16.77 19.19
CA MET A 205 19.43 17.92 19.72
C MET A 205 19.42 17.93 21.25
N LEU A 206 19.22 16.78 21.90
CA LEU A 206 19.28 16.64 23.36
C LEU A 206 20.70 16.94 23.89
N LYS A 207 21.74 16.41 23.23
CA LYS A 207 23.15 16.71 23.58
C LYS A 207 23.49 18.19 23.42
N LEU A 208 23.00 18.83 22.35
CA LEU A 208 23.20 20.26 22.11
C LEU A 208 22.53 21.08 23.21
N SER A 209 21.27 20.78 23.54
CA SER A 209 20.52 21.45 24.62
C SER A 209 21.25 21.35 25.96
N ALA A 210 21.72 20.14 26.32
CA ALA A 210 22.48 19.93 27.56
C ALA A 210 23.79 20.73 27.61
N LYS A 211 24.50 20.83 26.48
CA LYS A 211 25.71 21.68 26.39
C LYS A 211 25.39 23.16 26.53
N SER A 212 24.35 23.65 25.85
CA SER A 212 23.93 25.06 25.97
C SER A 212 23.57 25.44 27.40
N ALA A 213 22.94 24.53 28.16
CA ALA A 213 22.61 24.74 29.57
C ALA A 213 23.86 24.80 30.50
N GLN A 214 25.01 24.26 30.10
CA GLN A 214 26.25 24.31 30.88
C GLN A 214 27.04 25.62 30.70
N ILE A 215 26.72 26.40 29.66
CA ILE A 215 27.45 27.61 29.27
C ILE A 215 26.63 28.88 29.55
N SER A 216 25.37 28.72 29.98
CA SER A 216 24.48 29.79 30.44
C SER A 216 24.46 29.88 31.96
#